data_AF-A0A1D3RMA3-F1
#
_entry.id   AF-A0A1D3RMA3-F1
#
_cell.length_a   1.000
_cell.length_b   1.000
_cell.length_c   1.000
_cell.angle_alpha   90.00
_cell.angle_beta   90.00
_cell.angle_gamma   90.00
#
_symmetry.space_group_name_H-M   'P 1'
#
loop_
_entity.id
_entity.type
_entity.pdbx_description
1 polymer ?
#
loop_
_entity_poly.entity_id
_entity_poly.type
_entity_poly.pdbx_seq_one_letter_code
_entity_poly.pdbx_strand_id
1 'polypeptide(L)'
;MPGADEKADHQLFAQIVARHIHVTDTSKAADTWLAETARFAWKVKLFTRIDLDLKQQLREAAELEAIKVFANNLKDLLLAAPAGPKATLGLDPGIRTGVKVAVVDTTGKLVATETIYPHPPRNQWDTSIATIAKLIKQYQVELVSIGNGTGSRETDQLVADLMKQHKDLKFNKITVSEAGASVYSASELASQEFPGIDVSLRGAVSIARRLQDPLAELVKIEPKSIGVGQYQHDVNQIQLARGLDAVVEDCVNAVGVDVNTASAALLKQVSGISNTISHNIVAFRDEQGAFKNRKQLKKVPRLGAKAYEQAAGFLRIMQGDNPLDASSVHPEAYPVIEDIVKKTGTPINKLIGKSNVLRHLNPTDYTNENFGLPTVTDILQELEKPGRDPRPEFKSVTFKAGIEKITDLKEGMRLEGVVTNVANFGAFVDIGVHQDGLVHISHLADVFVKDPREVVKTGDMVNVKVIDIDVARKRIALSMKKDAPVGEQVHLKADNAPPRKAHKPKPPVETPQSSMADAFAKALKK
;
A
#
# COMPACT_ATOMS: atom_id res chain seq x y z
N MET A 1 19.46 6.20 23.84
CA MET A 1 20.28 5.09 24.38
C MET A 1 20.17 5.12 25.90
N PRO A 2 20.13 3.97 26.59
CA PRO A 2 20.26 3.93 28.04
C PRO A 2 21.56 4.64 28.46
N GLY A 3 21.53 5.33 29.61
CA GLY A 3 22.61 6.20 30.05
C GLY A 3 23.96 5.47 30.12
N ALA A 4 25.05 6.24 29.99
CA ALA A 4 26.42 5.72 29.98
C ALA A 4 26.80 4.97 31.27
N ASP A 5 26.03 5.13 32.35
CA ASP A 5 26.15 4.37 33.60
C ASP A 5 24.77 4.15 34.24
N GLU A 6 24.13 3.04 33.88
CA GLU A 6 22.83 2.61 34.42
C GLU A 6 22.81 2.53 35.96
N LYS A 7 23.94 2.21 36.60
CA LYS A 7 24.02 2.14 38.07
C LYS A 7 23.96 3.53 38.68
N ALA A 8 24.69 4.49 38.11
CA ALA A 8 24.67 5.88 38.55
C ALA A 8 23.28 6.49 38.40
N ASP A 9 22.60 6.22 37.28
CA ASP A 9 21.24 6.69 37.03
C ASP A 9 20.25 6.14 38.07
N HIS A 10 20.26 4.83 38.33
CA HIS A 10 19.39 4.26 39.35
C HIS A 10 19.67 4.81 40.75
N GLN A 11 20.92 5.17 41.07
CA GLN A 11 21.27 5.77 42.34
C GLN A 11 20.74 7.21 42.45
N LEU A 12 20.84 8.00 41.38
CA LEU A 12 20.28 9.35 41.31
C LEU A 12 18.76 9.33 41.52
N PHE A 13 18.04 8.44 40.83
CA PHE A 13 16.59 8.36 40.96
C PHE A 13 16.15 7.83 42.34
N ALA A 14 16.89 6.91 42.95
CA ALA A 14 16.65 6.51 44.34
C ALA A 14 16.79 7.71 45.31
N GLN A 15 17.78 8.58 45.07
CA GLN A 15 17.95 9.82 45.85
C GLN A 15 16.79 10.80 45.63
N ILE A 16 16.26 10.91 44.41
CA ILE A 16 15.07 11.73 44.12
C ILE A 16 13.86 11.24 44.93
N VAL A 17 13.63 9.92 44.99
CA VAL A 17 12.55 9.34 45.81
C VAL A 17 12.79 9.60 47.29
N ALA A 18 14.03 9.45 47.78
CA ALA A 18 14.37 9.73 49.17
C ALA A 18 14.13 11.20 49.55
N ARG A 19 14.47 12.14 48.67
CA ARG A 19 14.17 13.57 48.85
C ARG A 19 12.67 13.84 48.84
N HIS A 20 11.91 13.15 47.98
CA HIS A 20 10.46 13.32 47.90
C HIS A 20 9.74 12.93 49.20
N ILE A 21 10.23 11.91 49.90
CA ILE A 21 9.71 11.52 51.23
C ILE A 21 10.42 12.23 52.40
N HIS A 22 11.13 13.32 52.11
CA HIS A 22 11.82 14.19 53.09
C HIS A 22 12.94 13.52 53.91
N VAL A 23 13.64 12.51 53.37
CA VAL A 23 14.89 12.03 53.98
C VAL A 23 15.96 13.11 53.81
N THR A 24 16.47 13.62 54.92
CA THR A 24 17.42 14.76 54.92
C THR A 24 18.77 14.38 55.53
N ASP A 25 18.81 13.40 56.42
CA ASP A 25 20.03 13.03 57.14
C ASP A 25 20.05 11.55 57.51
N THR A 26 20.81 10.76 56.74
CA THR A 26 20.97 9.32 56.97
C THR A 26 21.76 8.99 58.24
N SER A 27 22.26 9.96 59.00
CA SER A 27 22.80 9.66 60.34
C SER A 27 21.71 9.37 61.37
N LYS A 28 20.45 9.75 61.08
CA LYS A 28 19.29 9.42 61.92
C LYS A 28 18.84 7.97 61.66
N ALA A 29 18.47 7.27 62.73
CA ALA A 29 18.09 5.85 62.67
C ALA A 29 16.92 5.57 61.71
N ALA A 30 15.88 6.41 61.73
CA ALA A 30 14.72 6.26 60.85
C ALA A 30 15.04 6.63 59.38
N ASP A 31 15.82 7.69 59.15
CA ASP A 31 16.19 8.17 57.82
C ASP A 31 17.04 7.15 57.04
N THR A 32 17.88 6.36 57.72
CA THR A 32 18.62 5.25 57.09
C THR A 32 17.66 4.21 56.49
N TRP A 33 16.68 3.76 57.29
CA TRP A 33 15.68 2.79 56.85
C TRP A 33 14.74 3.36 55.77
N LEU A 34 14.38 4.65 55.88
CA LEU A 34 13.58 5.35 54.87
C LEU A 34 14.35 5.52 53.56
N ALA A 35 15.66 5.82 53.59
CA ALA A 35 16.50 5.88 52.40
C ALA A 35 16.58 4.53 51.68
N GLU A 36 16.72 3.43 52.43
CA GLU A 36 16.70 2.09 51.86
C GLU A 36 15.31 1.74 51.29
N THR A 37 14.24 2.12 51.99
CA THR A 37 12.86 1.96 51.51
C THR A 37 12.62 2.74 50.22
N ALA A 38 13.11 3.98 50.12
CA ALA A 38 13.06 4.79 48.91
C ALA A 38 13.83 4.14 47.75
N ARG A 39 15.01 3.56 48.04
CA ARG A 39 15.78 2.78 47.06
C ARG A 39 14.99 1.57 46.54
N PHE A 40 14.33 0.82 47.43
CA PHE A 40 13.47 -0.30 47.03
C PHE A 40 12.24 0.17 46.27
N ALA A 41 11.57 1.24 46.71
CA ALA A 41 10.43 1.82 46.01
C ALA A 41 10.81 2.21 44.57
N TRP A 42 11.96 2.86 44.37
CA TRP A 42 12.50 3.13 43.04
C TRP A 42 12.75 1.85 42.24
N LYS A 43 13.66 0.98 42.72
CA LYS A 43 14.14 -0.15 41.91
C LYS A 43 13.11 -1.25 41.66
N VAL A 44 12.19 -1.48 42.60
CA VAL A 44 11.28 -2.63 42.56
C VAL A 44 9.89 -2.24 42.04
N LYS A 45 9.44 -1.00 42.29
CA LYS A 45 8.07 -0.58 41.95
C LYS A 45 8.04 0.54 40.91
N LEU A 46 8.61 1.70 41.21
CA LEU A 46 8.48 2.90 40.37
C LEU A 46 9.19 2.72 39.03
N PHE A 47 10.43 2.24 39.02
CA PHE A 47 11.19 2.02 37.80
C PHE A 47 10.47 1.02 36.88
N THR A 48 10.11 -0.16 37.40
CA THR A 48 9.41 -1.19 36.61
C THR A 48 8.11 -0.67 36.02
N ARG A 49 7.32 0.08 36.80
CA ARG A 49 6.07 0.67 36.30
C ARG A 49 6.35 1.69 35.21
N ILE A 50 7.25 2.65 35.46
CA ILE A 50 7.56 3.73 34.51
C ILE A 50 8.19 3.14 33.23
N ASP A 51 9.09 2.17 33.34
CA ASP A 51 9.72 1.49 32.21
C ASP A 51 8.68 0.77 31.34
N LEU A 52 7.76 0.01 31.95
CA LEU A 52 6.67 -0.65 31.22
C LEU A 52 5.72 0.37 30.58
N ASP A 53 5.30 1.40 31.31
CA ASP A 53 4.39 2.44 30.81
C ASP A 53 5.03 3.19 29.61
N LEU A 54 6.31 3.57 29.71
CA LEU A 54 7.03 4.27 28.64
C LEU A 54 7.28 3.36 27.43
N LYS A 55 7.63 2.08 27.64
CA LYS A 55 7.79 1.12 26.54
C LYS A 55 6.47 0.86 25.82
N GLN A 56 5.37 0.78 26.56
CA GLN A 56 4.04 0.61 25.99
C GLN A 56 3.65 1.84 25.15
N GLN A 57 3.84 3.06 25.67
CA GLN A 57 3.61 4.28 24.92
C GLN A 57 4.47 4.38 23.65
N LEU A 58 5.77 4.03 23.76
CA LEU A 58 6.67 4.01 22.61
C LEU A 58 6.21 2.99 21.57
N ARG A 59 5.81 1.80 22.00
CA ARG A 59 5.30 0.74 21.11
C ARG A 59 4.03 1.18 20.41
N GLU A 60 3.05 1.71 21.13
CA GLU A 60 1.79 2.20 20.56
C GLU A 60 2.03 3.32 19.54
N ALA A 61 2.91 4.28 19.87
CA ALA A 61 3.28 5.34 18.93
C ALA A 61 3.95 4.79 17.66
N ALA A 62 4.86 3.81 17.81
CA ALA A 62 5.54 3.17 16.68
C ALA A 62 4.57 2.36 15.81
N GLU A 63 3.65 1.60 16.41
CA GLU A 63 2.64 0.82 15.70
C GLU A 63 1.67 1.74 14.94
N LEU A 64 1.22 2.84 15.54
CA LEU A 64 0.33 3.81 14.89
C LEU A 64 0.98 4.45 13.66
N GLU A 65 2.25 4.85 13.77
CA GLU A 65 2.98 5.42 12.63
C GLU A 65 3.23 4.38 11.53
N ALA A 66 3.57 3.14 11.89
CA ALA A 66 3.73 2.05 10.93
C ALA A 66 2.40 1.75 10.19
N ILE A 67 1.28 1.67 10.91
CA ILE A 67 -0.04 1.46 10.32
C ILE A 67 -0.41 2.59 9.36
N LYS A 68 -0.06 3.85 9.69
CA LYS A 68 -0.27 4.99 8.79
C LYS A 68 0.52 4.84 7.48
N VAL A 69 1.76 4.37 7.55
CA VAL A 69 2.56 4.07 6.34
C VAL A 69 1.89 2.96 5.51
N PHE A 70 1.47 1.88 6.16
CA PHE A 70 0.77 0.77 5.50
C PHE A 70 -0.52 1.20 4.81
N ALA A 71 -1.34 2.01 5.50
CA ALA A 71 -2.56 2.61 4.98
C ALA A 71 -2.29 3.43 3.72
N ASN A 72 -1.27 4.28 3.75
CA ASN A 72 -0.95 5.10 2.59
C ASN A 72 -0.38 4.28 1.41
N ASN A 73 0.38 3.21 1.67
CA ASN A 73 0.85 2.31 0.61
C ASN A 73 -0.31 1.51 0.00
N LEU A 74 -1.27 1.06 0.81
CA LEU A 74 -2.49 0.43 0.31
C LEU A 74 -3.27 1.40 -0.58
N LYS A 75 -3.40 2.66 -0.17
CA LYS A 75 -4.06 3.71 -0.97
C LYS A 75 -3.44 3.86 -2.34
N ASP A 76 -2.11 3.92 -2.42
CA ASP A 76 -1.39 4.02 -3.68
C ASP A 76 -1.65 2.81 -4.60
N LEU A 77 -1.69 1.60 -4.03
CA LEU A 77 -2.00 0.36 -4.78
C LEU A 77 -3.44 0.34 -5.29
N LEU A 78 -4.41 0.74 -4.46
CA LEU A 78 -5.82 0.77 -4.82
C LEU A 78 -6.13 1.84 -5.88
N LEU A 79 -5.41 2.96 -5.85
CA LEU A 79 -5.57 4.07 -6.80
C LEU A 79 -4.60 4.01 -7.98
N ALA A 80 -3.93 2.87 -8.18
CA ALA A 80 -3.12 2.63 -9.36
C ALA A 80 -3.97 2.72 -10.65
N ALA A 81 -3.35 3.17 -11.73
CA ALA A 81 -4.03 3.37 -13.01
C ALA A 81 -4.61 2.05 -13.55
N PRO A 82 -5.92 1.95 -13.82
CA PRO A 82 -6.50 0.79 -14.46
C PRO A 82 -6.11 0.74 -15.93
N ALA A 83 -5.68 -0.42 -16.45
CA ALA A 83 -5.42 -0.58 -17.88
C ALA A 83 -6.70 -0.58 -18.73
N GLY A 84 -7.85 -0.78 -18.08
CA GLY A 84 -9.18 -0.72 -18.67
C GLY A 84 -9.66 -2.07 -19.23
N PRO A 85 -10.79 -2.06 -19.96
CA PRO A 85 -11.47 -3.26 -20.44
C PRO A 85 -10.76 -3.87 -21.66
N LYS A 86 -9.56 -4.40 -21.45
CA LYS A 86 -8.72 -5.04 -22.47
C LYS A 86 -8.54 -6.51 -22.16
N ALA A 87 -8.60 -7.37 -23.18
CA ALA A 87 -8.35 -8.80 -23.01
C ALA A 87 -6.93 -9.00 -22.44
N THR A 88 -6.83 -9.72 -21.33
CA THR A 88 -5.61 -9.81 -20.53
C THR A 88 -5.25 -11.26 -20.23
N LEU A 89 -3.99 -11.61 -20.46
CA LEU A 89 -3.41 -12.89 -20.07
C LEU A 89 -2.59 -12.68 -18.79
N GLY A 90 -2.99 -13.32 -17.69
CA GLY A 90 -2.26 -13.34 -16.43
C GLY A 90 -1.29 -14.51 -16.37
N LEU A 91 -0.06 -14.22 -15.97
CA LEU A 91 1.00 -15.17 -15.67
C LEU A 91 1.33 -15.06 -14.18
N ASP A 92 1.04 -16.12 -13.43
CA ASP A 92 1.49 -16.31 -12.06
C ASP A 92 2.77 -17.14 -12.06
N PRO A 93 3.95 -16.51 -11.86
CA PRO A 93 5.22 -17.18 -12.04
C PRO A 93 5.45 -18.31 -11.02
N GLY A 94 6.13 -19.35 -11.49
CA GLY A 94 6.55 -20.43 -10.62
C GLY A 94 7.60 -21.30 -11.28
N ILE A 95 8.57 -21.75 -10.49
CA ILE A 95 9.69 -22.58 -10.97
C ILE A 95 9.25 -24.05 -10.98
N ARG A 96 9.25 -24.70 -9.80
CA ARG A 96 8.95 -26.13 -9.68
C ARG A 96 7.49 -26.49 -10.03
N THR A 97 6.55 -25.63 -9.70
CA THR A 97 5.11 -25.85 -9.93
C THR A 97 4.61 -25.30 -11.27
N GLY A 98 5.53 -24.83 -12.12
CA GLY A 98 5.19 -24.18 -13.39
C GLY A 98 4.62 -22.77 -13.22
N VAL A 99 4.47 -22.09 -14.35
CA VAL A 99 3.81 -20.78 -14.46
C VAL A 99 2.34 -21.03 -14.78
N LYS A 100 1.45 -20.42 -14.01
CA LYS A 100 0.00 -20.61 -14.17
C LYS A 100 -0.49 -19.51 -15.08
N VAL A 101 -1.31 -19.90 -16.03
CA VAL A 101 -1.79 -19.02 -17.09
C VAL A 101 -3.30 -18.91 -16.95
N ALA A 102 -3.80 -17.68 -16.97
CA ALA A 102 -5.23 -17.40 -17.06
C ALA A 102 -5.46 -16.35 -18.16
N VAL A 103 -6.51 -16.51 -18.95
CA VAL A 103 -6.94 -15.49 -19.92
C VAL A 103 -8.28 -14.98 -19.48
N VAL A 104 -8.39 -13.65 -19.33
CA VAL A 104 -9.64 -12.95 -19.08
C VAL A 104 -9.99 -12.08 -20.28
N ASP A 105 -11.28 -12.03 -20.61
CA ASP A 105 -11.77 -11.14 -21.66
C ASP A 105 -11.85 -9.68 -21.19
N THR A 106 -12.36 -8.78 -22.03
CA THR A 106 -12.50 -7.35 -21.73
C THR A 106 -13.41 -7.05 -20.54
N THR A 107 -14.26 -7.99 -20.12
CA THR A 107 -15.14 -7.89 -18.95
C THR A 107 -14.52 -8.48 -17.68
N GLY A 108 -13.34 -9.10 -17.81
CA GLY A 108 -12.68 -9.83 -16.72
C GLY A 108 -13.20 -11.25 -16.53
N LYS A 109 -14.04 -11.77 -17.45
CA LYS A 109 -14.51 -13.16 -17.40
C LYS A 109 -13.35 -14.10 -17.78
N LEU A 110 -13.17 -15.15 -17.00
CA LEU A 110 -12.20 -16.21 -17.29
C LEU A 110 -12.64 -17.00 -18.54
N VAL A 111 -11.77 -17.06 -19.54
CA VAL A 111 -12.04 -17.75 -20.82
C VAL A 111 -11.08 -18.89 -21.14
N ALA A 112 -9.91 -18.93 -20.49
CA ALA A 112 -8.98 -20.04 -20.56
C ALA A 112 -8.06 -20.08 -19.34
N THR A 113 -7.56 -21.27 -19.03
CA THR A 113 -6.49 -21.50 -18.05
C THR A 113 -5.54 -22.56 -18.57
N GLU A 114 -4.27 -22.49 -18.19
CA GLU A 114 -3.27 -23.50 -18.53
C GLU A 114 -2.15 -23.52 -17.48
N THR A 115 -1.35 -24.59 -17.42
CA THR A 115 -0.11 -24.59 -16.64
C THR A 115 1.07 -24.96 -17.55
N ILE A 116 2.00 -24.03 -17.69
CA ILE A 116 3.20 -24.20 -18.51
C ILE A 116 4.44 -24.40 -17.62
N TYR A 117 5.48 -25.03 -18.16
CA TYR A 117 6.69 -25.36 -17.40
C TYR A 117 7.97 -24.87 -18.11
N PRO A 118 8.09 -23.56 -18.37
CA PRO A 118 9.24 -22.99 -19.08
C PRO A 118 10.56 -23.15 -18.30
N HIS A 119 10.48 -23.21 -16.97
CA HIS A 119 11.62 -23.12 -16.06
C HIS A 119 12.11 -24.50 -15.59
N PRO A 120 13.28 -24.58 -14.91
CA PRO A 120 13.72 -25.81 -14.26
C PRO A 120 12.65 -26.36 -13.30
N PRO A 121 12.47 -27.68 -13.20
CA PRO A 121 13.30 -28.72 -13.81
C PRO A 121 12.88 -29.16 -15.23
N ARG A 122 11.73 -28.70 -15.74
CA ARG A 122 11.21 -29.21 -17.03
C ARG A 122 11.77 -28.48 -18.25
N ASN A 123 12.15 -27.21 -18.11
CA ASN A 123 12.81 -26.41 -19.16
C ASN A 123 12.06 -26.41 -20.51
N GLN A 124 10.72 -26.37 -20.51
CA GLN A 124 9.90 -26.42 -21.71
C GLN A 124 9.68 -25.02 -22.31
N TRP A 125 10.78 -24.32 -22.63
CA TRP A 125 10.75 -22.91 -23.04
C TRP A 125 9.93 -22.68 -24.33
N ASP A 126 10.32 -23.33 -25.43
CA ASP A 126 9.67 -23.13 -26.74
C ASP A 126 8.22 -23.61 -26.75
N THR A 127 7.93 -24.73 -26.08
CA THR A 127 6.55 -25.23 -25.92
C THR A 127 5.69 -24.23 -25.15
N SER A 128 6.25 -23.60 -24.11
CA SER A 128 5.55 -22.59 -23.33
C SER A 128 5.28 -21.33 -24.16
N ILE A 129 6.25 -20.87 -24.97
CA ILE A 129 6.06 -19.77 -25.91
C ILE A 129 4.94 -20.09 -26.90
N ALA A 130 4.96 -21.27 -27.52
CA ALA A 130 3.93 -21.68 -28.48
C ALA A 130 2.53 -21.70 -27.85
N THR A 131 2.41 -22.20 -26.61
CA THR A 131 1.15 -22.21 -25.86
C THR A 131 0.65 -20.79 -25.57
N ILE A 132 1.50 -19.89 -25.07
CA ILE A 132 1.13 -18.50 -24.81
C ILE A 132 0.74 -17.80 -26.12
N ALA A 133 1.50 -17.97 -27.19
CA ALA A 133 1.21 -17.37 -28.50
C ALA A 133 -0.15 -17.83 -29.06
N LYS A 134 -0.47 -19.13 -28.90
CA LYS A 134 -1.79 -19.67 -29.27
C LYS A 134 -2.91 -19.00 -28.49
N LEU A 135 -2.77 -18.85 -27.17
CA LEU A 135 -3.77 -18.20 -26.32
C LEU A 135 -3.94 -16.72 -26.69
N ILE A 136 -2.84 -15.98 -26.87
CA ILE A 136 -2.87 -14.57 -27.28
C ILE A 136 -3.64 -14.41 -28.59
N LYS A 137 -3.33 -15.24 -29.58
CA LYS A 137 -3.99 -15.19 -30.90
C LYS A 137 -5.46 -15.57 -30.83
N GLN A 138 -5.79 -16.64 -30.11
CA GLN A 138 -7.15 -17.17 -30.00
C GLN A 138 -8.11 -16.20 -29.31
N TYR A 139 -7.65 -15.54 -28.24
CA TYR A 139 -8.47 -14.65 -27.40
C TYR A 139 -8.21 -13.16 -27.64
N GLN A 140 -7.41 -12.82 -28.67
CA GLN A 140 -7.07 -11.44 -29.04
C GLN A 140 -6.54 -10.64 -27.84
N VAL A 141 -5.61 -11.24 -27.09
CA VAL A 141 -5.04 -10.63 -25.89
C VAL A 141 -4.26 -9.38 -26.25
N GLU A 142 -4.56 -8.27 -25.58
CA GLU A 142 -3.87 -6.99 -25.74
C GLU A 142 -2.82 -6.75 -24.64
N LEU A 143 -3.02 -7.36 -23.47
CA LEU A 143 -2.17 -7.18 -22.30
C LEU A 143 -1.71 -8.52 -21.73
N VAL A 144 -0.42 -8.62 -21.38
CA VAL A 144 0.13 -9.74 -20.61
C VAL A 144 0.54 -9.21 -19.24
N SER A 145 -0.19 -9.62 -18.20
CA SER A 145 0.07 -9.30 -16.80
C SER A 145 0.97 -10.36 -16.19
N ILE A 146 2.08 -9.97 -15.57
CA ILE A 146 3.07 -10.88 -14.98
C ILE A 146 3.17 -10.58 -13.48
N GLY A 147 2.89 -11.56 -12.62
CA GLY A 147 3.10 -11.41 -11.17
C GLY A 147 4.57 -11.13 -10.85
N ASN A 148 4.85 -10.34 -9.82
CA ASN A 148 6.21 -9.98 -9.42
C ASN A 148 6.86 -10.96 -8.42
N GLY A 149 6.34 -12.18 -8.27
CA GLY A 149 6.85 -13.20 -7.36
C GLY A 149 8.03 -14.03 -7.84
N THR A 150 8.08 -15.26 -7.32
CA THR A 150 9.18 -16.19 -7.59
C THR A 150 9.14 -16.72 -9.02
N GLY A 151 10.19 -16.45 -9.80
CA GLY A 151 10.25 -16.82 -11.22
C GLY A 151 9.71 -15.75 -12.16
N SER A 152 9.35 -14.57 -11.64
CA SER A 152 8.78 -13.46 -12.42
C SER A 152 9.71 -12.97 -13.51
N ARG A 153 11.02 -12.91 -13.24
CA ARG A 153 12.03 -12.47 -14.19
C ARG A 153 12.19 -13.43 -15.37
N GLU A 154 12.32 -14.72 -15.10
CA GLU A 154 12.42 -15.73 -16.14
C GLU A 154 11.12 -15.77 -16.97
N THR A 155 9.98 -15.49 -16.34
CA THR A 155 8.69 -15.38 -17.02
C THR A 155 8.59 -14.09 -17.85
N ASP A 156 9.13 -12.98 -17.37
CA ASP A 156 9.23 -11.71 -18.11
C ASP A 156 10.13 -11.85 -19.36
N GLN A 157 11.23 -12.58 -19.21
CA GLN A 157 12.14 -12.92 -20.31
C GLN A 157 11.47 -13.88 -21.31
N LEU A 158 10.70 -14.87 -20.84
CA LEU A 158 9.88 -15.75 -21.69
C LEU A 158 8.92 -14.95 -22.57
N VAL A 159 8.22 -13.97 -22.00
CA VAL A 159 7.31 -13.09 -22.76
C VAL A 159 8.08 -12.16 -23.69
N ALA A 160 9.26 -11.66 -23.28
CA ALA A 160 10.11 -10.85 -24.15
C ALA A 160 10.57 -11.62 -25.39
N ASP A 161 10.95 -12.89 -25.23
CA ASP A 161 11.36 -13.74 -26.34
C ASP A 161 10.16 -14.15 -27.21
N LEU A 162 8.98 -14.36 -26.62
CA LEU A 162 7.73 -14.52 -27.37
C LEU A 162 7.46 -13.31 -28.27
N MET A 163 7.63 -12.08 -27.77
CA MET A 163 7.48 -10.85 -28.58
C MET A 163 8.49 -10.78 -29.74
N LYS A 164 9.72 -11.26 -29.54
CA LYS A 164 10.75 -11.30 -30.60
C LYS A 164 10.42 -12.35 -31.66
N GLN A 165 9.93 -13.53 -31.24
CA GLN A 165 9.61 -14.66 -32.12
C GLN A 165 8.30 -14.44 -32.90
N HIS A 166 7.30 -13.81 -32.27
CA HIS A 166 5.96 -13.59 -32.82
C HIS A 166 5.66 -12.10 -33.02
N LYS A 167 6.37 -11.46 -33.95
CA LYS A 167 6.21 -10.02 -34.27
C LYS A 167 4.84 -9.64 -34.84
N ASP A 168 4.06 -10.63 -35.28
CA ASP A 168 2.69 -10.47 -35.76
C ASP A 168 1.69 -10.24 -34.61
N LEU A 169 2.01 -10.68 -33.39
CA LEU A 169 1.17 -10.48 -32.21
C LEU A 169 1.45 -9.10 -31.60
N LYS A 170 0.40 -8.30 -31.44
CA LYS A 170 0.48 -6.97 -30.84
C LYS A 170 -0.13 -6.99 -29.45
N PHE A 171 0.73 -6.98 -28.44
CA PHE A 171 0.33 -6.89 -27.05
C PHE A 171 1.42 -6.17 -26.23
N ASN A 172 1.07 -5.67 -25.06
CA ASN A 172 2.01 -5.10 -24.10
C ASN A 172 2.16 -6.04 -22.90
N LYS A 173 3.40 -6.22 -22.42
CA LYS A 173 3.65 -6.91 -21.15
C LYS A 173 3.78 -5.90 -20.01
N ILE A 174 3.21 -6.21 -18.85
CA ILE A 174 3.26 -5.38 -17.64
C ILE A 174 3.45 -6.29 -16.43
N THR A 175 4.36 -5.91 -15.55
CA THR A 175 4.53 -6.55 -14.25
C THR A 175 3.56 -5.93 -13.24
N VAL A 176 2.90 -6.78 -12.45
CA VAL A 176 1.98 -6.35 -11.39
C VAL A 176 2.35 -7.00 -10.06
N SER A 177 1.98 -6.35 -8.97
CA SER A 177 2.10 -6.94 -7.64
C SER A 177 1.24 -8.20 -7.56
N GLU A 178 1.79 -9.30 -7.02
CA GLU A 178 1.02 -10.50 -6.66
C GLU A 178 0.57 -10.50 -5.20
N ALA A 179 0.80 -9.40 -4.47
CA ALA A 179 0.45 -9.30 -3.05
C ALA A 179 -1.03 -9.69 -2.82
N GLY A 180 -1.25 -10.63 -1.91
CA GLY A 180 -2.58 -11.17 -1.60
C GLY A 180 -3.18 -12.14 -2.62
N ALA A 181 -2.56 -12.38 -3.78
CA ALA A 181 -3.12 -13.29 -4.81
C ALA A 181 -3.27 -14.73 -4.30
N SER A 182 -2.29 -15.22 -3.52
CA SER A 182 -2.39 -16.53 -2.87
C SER A 182 -3.50 -16.57 -1.82
N VAL A 183 -3.68 -15.51 -1.04
CA VAL A 183 -4.77 -15.41 -0.04
C VAL A 183 -6.13 -15.40 -0.73
N TYR A 184 -6.27 -14.65 -1.81
CA TYR A 184 -7.46 -14.66 -2.65
C TYR A 184 -7.73 -16.07 -3.20
N SER A 185 -6.74 -16.74 -3.79
CA SER A 185 -6.93 -18.05 -4.42
C SER A 185 -7.49 -19.12 -3.47
N ALA A 186 -7.09 -19.06 -2.20
CA ALA A 186 -7.50 -19.98 -1.14
C ALA A 186 -8.80 -19.52 -0.43
N SER A 187 -9.35 -18.36 -0.80
CA SER A 187 -10.56 -17.82 -0.17
C SER A 187 -11.83 -18.56 -0.58
N GLU A 188 -12.84 -18.46 0.27
CA GLU A 188 -14.18 -18.94 -0.04
C GLU A 188 -14.78 -18.20 -1.24
N LEU A 189 -14.56 -16.88 -1.33
CA LEU A 189 -15.00 -16.05 -2.45
C LEU A 189 -14.46 -16.55 -3.79
N ALA A 190 -13.14 -16.82 -3.89
CA ALA A 190 -12.56 -17.34 -5.12
C ALA A 190 -13.06 -18.75 -5.45
N SER A 191 -13.37 -19.56 -4.43
CA SER A 191 -13.97 -20.89 -4.61
C SER A 191 -15.40 -20.81 -5.17
N GLN A 192 -16.16 -19.77 -4.80
CA GLN A 192 -17.48 -19.49 -5.35
C GLN A 192 -17.42 -18.86 -6.76
N GLU A 193 -16.47 -17.95 -7.02
CA GLU A 193 -16.27 -17.35 -8.35
C GLU A 193 -15.80 -18.39 -9.38
N PHE A 194 -14.99 -19.36 -8.97
CA PHE A 194 -14.40 -20.36 -9.86
C PHE A 194 -14.55 -21.81 -9.36
N PRO A 195 -15.79 -22.35 -9.32
CA PRO A 195 -16.01 -23.74 -8.96
C PRO A 195 -15.29 -24.67 -9.94
N GLY A 196 -14.52 -25.63 -9.43
CA GLY A 196 -13.81 -26.61 -10.26
C GLY A 196 -12.49 -26.11 -10.88
N ILE A 197 -12.11 -24.84 -10.69
CA ILE A 197 -10.76 -24.37 -11.02
C ILE A 197 -9.83 -24.64 -9.84
N ASP A 198 -8.67 -25.23 -10.12
CA ASP A 198 -7.63 -25.50 -9.13
C ASP A 198 -7.17 -24.22 -8.43
N VAL A 199 -6.86 -24.34 -7.13
CA VAL A 199 -6.44 -23.20 -6.29
C VAL A 199 -5.25 -22.47 -6.92
N SER A 200 -4.29 -23.18 -7.49
CA SER A 200 -3.09 -22.56 -8.07
C SER A 200 -3.38 -21.68 -9.30
N LEU A 201 -4.44 -21.98 -10.06
CA LEU A 201 -4.81 -21.21 -11.26
C LEU A 201 -5.57 -19.93 -10.91
N ARG A 202 -6.26 -19.88 -9.76
CA ARG A 202 -7.05 -18.70 -9.33
C ARG A 202 -6.17 -17.49 -9.07
N GLY A 203 -4.91 -17.70 -8.64
CA GLY A 203 -3.92 -16.64 -8.49
C GLY A 203 -3.64 -15.90 -9.82
N ALA A 204 -3.44 -16.65 -10.91
CA ALA A 204 -3.24 -16.10 -12.24
C ALA A 204 -4.45 -15.28 -12.74
N VAL A 205 -5.67 -15.70 -12.37
CA VAL A 205 -6.88 -14.92 -12.69
C VAL A 205 -6.87 -13.56 -11.98
N SER A 206 -6.48 -13.54 -10.70
CA SER A 206 -6.37 -12.29 -9.93
C SER A 206 -5.30 -11.36 -10.50
N ILE A 207 -4.14 -11.91 -10.92
CA ILE A 207 -3.07 -11.16 -11.58
C ILE A 207 -3.56 -10.51 -12.89
N ALA A 208 -4.36 -11.22 -13.68
CA ALA A 208 -4.93 -10.68 -14.92
C ALA A 208 -5.91 -9.54 -14.65
N ARG A 209 -6.89 -9.77 -13.75
CA ARG A 209 -7.94 -8.79 -13.41
C ARG A 209 -7.41 -7.54 -12.74
N ARG A 210 -6.38 -7.67 -11.89
CA ARG A 210 -5.72 -6.55 -11.21
C ARG A 210 -5.11 -5.55 -12.18
N LEU A 211 -4.62 -6.01 -13.33
CA LEU A 211 -4.12 -5.08 -14.36
C LEU A 211 -5.28 -4.31 -15.03
N GLN A 212 -6.42 -4.97 -15.26
CA GLN A 212 -7.60 -4.31 -15.85
C GLN A 212 -8.14 -3.23 -14.91
N ASP A 213 -8.35 -3.57 -13.64
CA ASP A 213 -8.72 -2.63 -12.58
C ASP A 213 -8.17 -3.09 -11.20
N PRO A 214 -7.12 -2.42 -10.67
CA PRO A 214 -6.54 -2.77 -9.38
C PRO A 214 -7.54 -2.69 -8.23
N LEU A 215 -8.38 -1.67 -8.20
CA LEU A 215 -9.34 -1.43 -7.13
C LEU A 215 -10.38 -2.56 -7.09
N ALA A 216 -10.98 -2.88 -8.23
CA ALA A 216 -12.06 -3.87 -8.32
C ALA A 216 -11.62 -5.29 -7.94
N GLU A 217 -10.33 -5.61 -8.13
CA GLU A 217 -9.78 -6.92 -7.78
C GLU A 217 -9.22 -6.95 -6.34
N LEU A 218 -8.50 -5.92 -5.89
CA LEU A 218 -7.89 -5.89 -4.55
C LEU A 218 -8.93 -5.85 -3.42
N VAL A 219 -10.11 -5.26 -3.64
CA VAL A 219 -11.21 -5.23 -2.64
C VAL A 219 -11.78 -6.61 -2.30
N LYS A 220 -11.48 -7.64 -3.11
CA LYS A 220 -11.88 -9.03 -2.86
C LYS A 220 -11.01 -9.71 -1.80
N ILE A 221 -9.90 -9.09 -1.44
CA ILE A 221 -8.92 -9.59 -0.50
C ILE A 221 -9.12 -8.88 0.83
N GLU A 222 -8.96 -9.60 1.94
CA GLU A 222 -8.95 -8.95 3.26
C GLU A 222 -7.78 -7.93 3.31
N PRO A 223 -8.04 -6.64 3.64
CA PRO A 223 -7.03 -5.58 3.43
C PRO A 223 -5.71 -5.81 4.18
N LYS A 224 -5.76 -6.31 5.43
CA LYS A 224 -4.56 -6.67 6.21
C LYS A 224 -3.77 -7.87 5.66
N SER A 225 -4.34 -8.61 4.70
CA SER A 225 -3.69 -9.72 4.02
C SER A 225 -3.04 -9.28 2.70
N ILE A 226 -3.24 -8.02 2.29
CA ILE A 226 -2.45 -7.39 1.24
C ILE A 226 -1.15 -6.92 1.89
N GLY A 227 -0.02 -7.46 1.42
CA GLY A 227 1.30 -7.08 1.93
C GLY A 227 1.66 -5.66 1.50
N VAL A 228 1.57 -4.71 2.42
CA VAL A 228 1.77 -3.26 2.17
C VAL A 228 2.94 -2.68 2.99
N GLY A 229 3.65 -3.53 3.73
CA GLY A 229 4.78 -3.12 4.55
C GLY A 229 5.55 -4.27 5.19
N GLN A 230 6.80 -3.98 5.56
CA GLN A 230 7.60 -4.87 6.40
C GLN A 230 7.04 -4.89 7.82
N TYR A 231 7.14 -6.04 8.50
CA TYR A 231 6.68 -6.22 9.89
C TYR A 231 5.19 -5.92 10.11
N GLN A 232 4.38 -5.97 9.04
CA GLN A 232 2.92 -5.77 9.11
C GLN A 232 2.24 -6.79 10.04
N HIS A 233 2.82 -7.96 10.24
CA HIS A 233 2.31 -8.98 11.16
C HIS A 233 2.68 -8.71 12.64
N ASP A 234 3.63 -7.81 12.90
CA ASP A 234 4.15 -7.53 14.24
C ASP A 234 3.44 -6.35 14.95
N VAL A 235 2.62 -5.59 14.21
CA VAL A 235 1.80 -4.51 14.76
C VAL A 235 0.46 -5.03 15.31
N ASN A 236 -0.27 -4.18 16.04
CA ASN A 236 -1.62 -4.48 16.49
C ASN A 236 -2.58 -4.76 15.31
N GLN A 237 -2.96 -6.04 15.15
CA GLN A 237 -3.77 -6.50 14.02
C GLN A 237 -5.19 -5.93 13.98
N ILE A 238 -5.75 -5.53 15.14
CA ILE A 238 -7.09 -4.92 15.20
C ILE A 238 -7.03 -3.48 14.67
N GLN A 239 -6.02 -2.72 15.10
CA GLN A 239 -5.80 -1.36 14.61
C GLN A 239 -5.42 -1.35 13.13
N LEU A 240 -4.58 -2.30 12.70
CA LEU A 240 -4.22 -2.48 11.30
C LEU A 240 -5.46 -2.74 10.44
N ALA A 241 -6.30 -3.72 10.80
CA ALA A 241 -7.51 -4.03 10.04
C ALA A 241 -8.41 -2.80 9.89
N ARG A 242 -8.71 -2.10 10.99
CA ARG A 242 -9.52 -0.88 10.97
C ARG A 242 -8.92 0.22 10.09
N GLY A 243 -7.61 0.44 10.18
CA GLY A 243 -6.92 1.45 9.39
C GLY A 243 -6.96 1.15 7.89
N LEU A 244 -6.73 -0.11 7.51
CA LEU A 244 -6.75 -0.52 6.11
C LEU A 244 -8.17 -0.61 5.53
N ASP A 245 -9.16 -1.04 6.32
CA ASP A 245 -10.57 -1.04 5.94
C ASP A 245 -11.05 0.39 5.62
N ALA A 246 -10.68 1.37 6.45
CA ALA A 246 -11.00 2.77 6.20
C ALA A 246 -10.37 3.28 4.89
N VAL A 247 -9.14 2.88 4.57
CA VAL A 247 -8.51 3.24 3.29
C VAL A 247 -9.25 2.63 2.11
N VAL A 248 -9.70 1.38 2.22
CA VAL A 248 -10.49 0.73 1.16
C VAL A 248 -11.79 1.47 0.92
N GLU A 249 -12.52 1.80 2.00
CA GLU A 249 -13.75 2.60 1.92
C GLU A 249 -13.47 3.96 1.26
N ASP A 250 -12.46 4.70 1.70
CA ASP A 250 -12.07 5.98 1.11
C ASP A 250 -11.77 5.87 -0.38
N CYS A 251 -10.99 4.86 -0.79
CA CYS A 251 -10.60 4.68 -2.19
C CYS A 251 -11.79 4.30 -3.08
N VAL A 252 -12.66 3.39 -2.63
CA VAL A 252 -13.83 2.96 -3.40
C VAL A 252 -14.82 4.11 -3.57
N ASN A 253 -15.09 4.87 -2.52
CA ASN A 253 -16.03 5.98 -2.59
C ASN A 253 -15.43 7.18 -3.36
N ALA A 254 -14.11 7.42 -3.29
CA ALA A 254 -13.46 8.43 -4.12
C ALA A 254 -13.51 8.08 -5.62
N VAL A 255 -13.29 6.80 -5.97
CA VAL A 255 -13.36 6.34 -7.36
C VAL A 255 -14.78 6.21 -7.86
N GLY A 256 -15.75 5.93 -6.99
CA GLY A 256 -17.15 5.63 -7.32
C GLY A 256 -17.31 4.31 -8.07
N VAL A 257 -18.53 3.77 -8.04
CA VAL A 257 -18.80 2.40 -8.48
C VAL A 257 -19.94 2.38 -9.49
N ASP A 258 -19.72 1.82 -10.67
CA ASP A 258 -20.81 1.53 -11.60
C ASP A 258 -21.64 0.35 -11.07
N VAL A 259 -22.87 0.64 -10.67
CA VAL A 259 -23.75 -0.35 -10.04
C VAL A 259 -24.13 -1.49 -10.97
N ASN A 260 -24.04 -1.31 -12.28
CA ASN A 260 -24.44 -2.33 -13.25
C ASN A 260 -23.35 -3.36 -13.53
N THR A 261 -22.08 -3.03 -13.24
CA THR A 261 -20.93 -3.89 -13.53
C THR A 261 -20.20 -4.35 -12.27
N ALA A 262 -20.33 -3.62 -11.15
CA ALA A 262 -19.60 -3.91 -9.93
C ALA A 262 -20.00 -5.24 -9.27
N SER A 263 -19.00 -5.93 -8.73
CA SER A 263 -19.18 -7.14 -7.92
C SER A 263 -19.79 -6.81 -6.55
N ALA A 264 -20.35 -7.83 -5.88
CA ALA A 264 -20.82 -7.68 -4.50
C ALA A 264 -19.68 -7.24 -3.56
N ALA A 265 -18.47 -7.76 -3.76
CA ALA A 265 -17.28 -7.38 -2.98
C ALA A 265 -16.93 -5.88 -3.11
N LEU A 266 -17.02 -5.31 -4.32
CA LEU A 266 -16.79 -3.88 -4.53
C LEU A 266 -17.95 -3.04 -3.95
N LEU A 267 -19.19 -3.44 -4.20
CA LEU A 267 -20.38 -2.75 -3.68
C LEU A 267 -20.42 -2.70 -2.16
N LYS A 268 -19.95 -3.74 -1.47
CA LYS A 268 -19.85 -3.79 -0.01
C LYS A 268 -19.01 -2.65 0.58
N GLN A 269 -18.06 -2.11 -0.19
CA GLN A 269 -17.18 -1.03 0.26
C GLN A 269 -17.78 0.37 0.03
N VAL A 270 -18.96 0.45 -0.61
CA VAL A 270 -19.66 1.72 -0.82
C VAL A 270 -20.33 2.17 0.47
N SER A 271 -20.23 3.45 0.80
CA SER A 271 -20.84 4.04 1.99
C SER A 271 -22.32 3.67 2.12
N GLY A 272 -22.73 3.19 3.29
CA GLY A 272 -24.11 2.78 3.56
C GLY A 272 -24.52 1.41 2.98
N ILE A 273 -23.65 0.70 2.25
CA ILE A 273 -23.93 -0.61 1.69
C ILE A 273 -23.35 -1.72 2.56
N SER A 274 -24.21 -2.59 3.09
CA SER A 274 -23.78 -3.78 3.82
C SER A 274 -23.53 -4.97 2.89
N ASN A 275 -22.89 -6.03 3.41
CA ASN A 275 -22.72 -7.29 2.67
C ASN A 275 -24.06 -7.81 2.10
N THR A 276 -25.12 -7.80 2.90
CA THR A 276 -26.45 -8.24 2.46
C THR A 276 -27.00 -7.37 1.33
N ILE A 277 -26.88 -6.04 1.46
CA ILE A 277 -27.39 -5.11 0.44
C ILE A 277 -26.59 -5.27 -0.86
N SER A 278 -25.27 -5.45 -0.79
CA SER A 278 -24.43 -5.64 -1.99
C SER A 278 -24.88 -6.85 -2.84
N HIS A 279 -25.22 -7.97 -2.20
CA HIS A 279 -25.74 -9.16 -2.87
C HIS A 279 -27.16 -8.91 -3.41
N ASN A 280 -28.01 -8.21 -2.66
CA ASN A 280 -29.35 -7.85 -3.13
C ASN A 280 -29.32 -6.93 -4.35
N ILE A 281 -28.34 -6.03 -4.47
CA ILE A 281 -28.16 -5.17 -5.65
C ILE A 281 -27.78 -6.02 -6.87
N VAL A 282 -26.86 -6.98 -6.71
CA VAL A 282 -26.48 -7.92 -7.78
C VAL A 282 -27.70 -8.76 -8.19
N ALA A 283 -28.35 -9.43 -7.24
CA ALA A 283 -29.53 -10.25 -7.51
C ALA A 283 -30.66 -9.45 -8.20
N PHE A 284 -30.92 -8.22 -7.75
CA PHE A 284 -31.91 -7.35 -8.38
C PHE A 284 -31.57 -7.07 -9.84
N ARG A 285 -30.29 -6.79 -10.18
CA ARG A 285 -29.88 -6.54 -11.56
C ARG A 285 -29.94 -7.79 -12.43
N ASP A 286 -29.65 -8.95 -11.85
CA ASP A 286 -29.69 -10.24 -12.56
C ASP A 286 -31.14 -10.63 -12.90
N GLU A 287 -32.09 -10.33 -12.00
CA GLU A 287 -33.52 -10.62 -12.18
C GLU A 287 -34.26 -9.58 -13.03
N GLN A 288 -34.00 -8.28 -12.80
CA GLN A 288 -34.76 -7.16 -13.39
C GLN A 288 -34.02 -6.47 -14.54
N GLY A 289 -32.78 -6.89 -14.83
CA GLY A 289 -31.88 -6.24 -15.76
C GLY A 289 -31.17 -5.02 -15.15
N ALA A 290 -30.35 -4.36 -15.98
CA ALA A 290 -29.55 -3.20 -15.56
C ALA A 290 -30.42 -2.04 -15.02
N PHE A 291 -29.91 -1.39 -13.98
CA PHE A 291 -30.47 -0.15 -13.46
C PHE A 291 -30.33 0.96 -14.51
N LYS A 292 -31.42 1.65 -14.81
CA LYS A 292 -31.51 2.78 -15.75
C LYS A 292 -31.41 4.13 -15.06
N ASN A 293 -31.72 4.19 -13.77
CA ASN A 293 -31.61 5.41 -12.96
C ASN A 293 -31.53 5.09 -11.46
N ARG A 294 -30.96 6.02 -10.67
CA ARG A 294 -30.72 5.84 -9.23
C ARG A 294 -32.02 5.61 -8.45
N LYS A 295 -33.17 6.12 -8.93
CA LYS A 295 -34.45 5.92 -8.26
C LYS A 295 -34.84 4.44 -8.16
N GLN A 296 -34.40 3.60 -9.11
CA GLN A 296 -34.65 2.16 -9.07
C GLN A 296 -33.93 1.45 -7.92
N LEU A 297 -32.81 1.99 -7.42
CA LEU A 297 -32.11 1.43 -6.25
C LEU A 297 -33.02 1.38 -5.02
N LYS A 298 -33.98 2.32 -4.88
CA LYS A 298 -34.95 2.30 -3.78
C LYS A 298 -35.87 1.06 -3.77
N LYS A 299 -35.90 0.30 -4.87
CA LYS A 299 -36.64 -0.96 -4.98
C LYS A 299 -35.82 -2.18 -4.54
N VAL A 300 -34.52 -2.01 -4.28
CA VAL A 300 -33.66 -3.10 -3.84
C VAL A 300 -34.05 -3.51 -2.42
N PRO A 301 -34.25 -4.82 -2.15
CA PRO A 301 -34.61 -5.29 -0.82
C PRO A 301 -33.60 -4.84 0.24
N ARG A 302 -34.13 -4.32 1.37
CA ARG A 302 -33.35 -3.85 2.54
C ARG A 302 -32.49 -2.60 2.29
N LEU A 303 -32.54 -1.98 1.11
CA LEU A 303 -31.93 -0.67 0.87
C LEU A 303 -32.90 0.44 1.31
N GLY A 304 -32.86 0.78 2.61
CA GLY A 304 -33.71 1.82 3.20
C GLY A 304 -33.30 3.24 2.79
N ALA A 305 -34.15 4.23 3.10
CA ALA A 305 -33.94 5.62 2.71
C ALA A 305 -32.58 6.20 3.19
N LYS A 306 -32.17 5.90 4.42
CA LYS A 306 -30.88 6.38 4.96
C LYS A 306 -29.68 5.74 4.25
N ALA A 307 -29.72 4.43 4.02
CA ALA A 307 -28.67 3.73 3.29
C ALA A 307 -28.57 4.21 1.83
N TYR A 308 -29.72 4.48 1.18
CA TYR A 308 -29.77 5.09 -0.14
C TYR A 308 -29.14 6.49 -0.14
N GLU A 309 -29.46 7.34 0.84
CA GLU A 309 -28.85 8.67 0.96
C GLU A 309 -27.33 8.60 1.17
N GLN A 310 -26.83 7.63 1.92
CA GLN A 310 -25.38 7.47 2.09
C GLN A 310 -24.68 6.95 0.82
N ALA A 311 -25.35 6.10 0.04
CA ALA A 311 -24.72 5.40 -1.08
C ALA A 311 -24.90 6.09 -2.44
N ALA A 312 -26.00 6.82 -2.65
CA ALA A 312 -26.46 7.18 -3.98
C ALA A 312 -25.46 8.07 -4.76
N GLY A 313 -24.69 8.92 -4.09
CA GLY A 313 -23.67 9.76 -4.73
C GLY A 313 -22.47 8.96 -5.27
N PHE A 314 -22.20 7.80 -4.67
CA PHE A 314 -21.06 6.94 -5.02
C PHE A 314 -21.44 5.84 -6.02
N LEU A 315 -22.73 5.49 -6.12
CA LEU A 315 -23.25 4.55 -7.11
C LEU A 315 -23.56 5.28 -8.41
N ARG A 316 -22.87 4.91 -9.48
CA ARG A 316 -23.06 5.46 -10.83
C ARG A 316 -23.87 4.51 -11.69
N ILE A 317 -24.61 5.09 -12.63
CA ILE A 317 -25.28 4.37 -13.70
C ILE A 317 -24.82 4.97 -15.02
N MET A 318 -23.95 4.23 -15.70
CA MET A 318 -23.46 4.62 -17.02
C MET A 318 -24.57 4.46 -18.06
N GLN A 319 -24.73 5.45 -18.94
CA GLN A 319 -25.72 5.44 -20.03
C GLN A 319 -27.18 5.24 -19.58
N GLY A 320 -27.53 5.76 -18.39
CA GLY A 320 -28.89 5.73 -17.87
C GLY A 320 -29.85 6.77 -18.47
N ASP A 321 -31.11 6.76 -18.01
CA ASP A 321 -32.14 7.72 -18.44
C ASP A 321 -31.81 9.16 -18.00
N ASN A 322 -31.14 9.30 -16.85
CA ASN A 322 -30.73 10.57 -16.29
C ASN A 322 -29.21 10.74 -16.41
N PRO A 323 -28.70 11.72 -17.19
CA PRO A 323 -27.26 11.90 -17.38
C PRO A 323 -26.50 12.26 -16.09
N LEU A 324 -27.18 12.78 -15.06
CA LEU A 324 -26.59 13.08 -13.76
C LEU A 324 -26.22 11.83 -12.97
N ASP A 325 -26.85 10.69 -13.26
CA ASP A 325 -26.60 9.44 -12.54
C ASP A 325 -25.23 8.83 -12.89
N ALA A 326 -24.57 9.32 -13.95
CA ALA A 326 -23.17 8.99 -14.27
C ALA A 326 -22.15 9.86 -13.52
N SER A 327 -22.62 10.86 -12.75
CA SER A 327 -21.81 11.82 -12.01
C SER A 327 -21.80 11.56 -10.51
N SER A 328 -20.93 12.25 -9.78
CA SER A 328 -20.88 12.26 -8.31
C SER A 328 -21.90 13.21 -7.68
N VAL A 329 -22.72 13.91 -8.49
CA VAL A 329 -23.78 14.79 -7.96
C VAL A 329 -24.81 13.94 -7.21
N HIS A 330 -25.01 14.23 -5.94
CA HIS A 330 -25.97 13.51 -5.11
C HIS A 330 -27.42 13.83 -5.52
N PRO A 331 -28.35 12.83 -5.53
CA PRO A 331 -29.76 13.08 -5.89
C PRO A 331 -30.49 14.14 -5.08
N GLU A 332 -30.04 14.44 -3.86
CA GLU A 332 -30.61 15.52 -3.04
C GLU A 332 -30.38 16.91 -3.66
N ALA A 333 -29.30 17.06 -4.43
CA ALA A 333 -28.90 18.33 -5.04
C ALA A 333 -29.43 18.48 -6.49
N TYR A 334 -30.24 17.54 -6.99
CA TYR A 334 -30.86 17.66 -8.32
C TYR A 334 -31.70 18.94 -8.48
N PRO A 335 -32.42 19.46 -7.45
CA PRO A 335 -33.09 20.76 -7.55
C PRO A 335 -32.15 21.92 -7.88
N VAL A 336 -30.90 21.89 -7.39
CA VAL A 336 -29.88 22.92 -7.72
C VAL A 336 -29.54 22.88 -9.22
N ILE A 337 -29.44 21.68 -9.79
CA ILE A 337 -29.22 21.50 -11.24
C ILE A 337 -30.41 22.02 -12.04
N GLU A 338 -31.64 21.75 -11.59
CA GLU A 338 -32.85 22.25 -12.25
C GLU A 338 -32.87 23.79 -12.27
N ASP A 339 -32.41 24.45 -11.20
CA ASP A 339 -32.30 25.91 -11.15
C ASP A 339 -31.20 26.45 -12.05
N ILE A 340 -30.06 25.76 -12.17
CA ILE A 340 -29.01 26.05 -13.16
C ILE A 340 -29.60 25.99 -14.58
N VAL A 341 -30.33 24.92 -14.90
CA VAL A 341 -30.96 24.74 -16.22
C VAL A 341 -31.99 25.83 -16.50
N LYS A 342 -32.82 26.21 -15.52
CA LYS A 342 -33.82 27.28 -15.66
C LYS A 342 -33.16 28.65 -15.91
N LYS A 343 -32.14 29.02 -15.14
CA LYS A 343 -31.48 30.33 -15.26
C LYS A 343 -30.65 30.45 -16.54
N THR A 344 -30.02 29.36 -16.99
CA THR A 344 -29.22 29.35 -18.22
C THR A 344 -30.05 29.13 -19.48
N GLY A 345 -31.29 28.68 -19.36
CA GLY A 345 -32.15 28.29 -20.48
C GLY A 345 -31.61 27.13 -21.33
N THR A 346 -30.59 26.43 -20.84
CA THR A 346 -29.87 25.38 -21.58
C THR A 346 -30.15 24.02 -20.93
N PRO A 347 -30.63 23.02 -21.69
CA PRO A 347 -30.90 21.70 -21.12
C PRO A 347 -29.61 21.01 -20.64
N ILE A 348 -29.74 20.19 -19.60
CA ILE A 348 -28.60 19.58 -18.89
C ILE A 348 -27.65 18.81 -19.79
N ASN A 349 -28.17 18.09 -20.78
CA ASN A 349 -27.39 17.33 -21.76
C ASN A 349 -26.48 18.22 -22.64
N LYS A 350 -26.80 19.51 -22.78
CA LYS A 350 -25.98 20.48 -23.49
C LYS A 350 -25.02 21.25 -22.57
N LEU A 351 -25.24 21.22 -21.25
CA LEU A 351 -24.35 21.84 -20.26
C LEU A 351 -23.18 20.93 -19.87
N ILE A 352 -23.43 19.62 -19.76
CA ILE A 352 -22.41 18.64 -19.40
C ILE A 352 -21.22 18.72 -20.38
N GLY A 353 -20.01 18.82 -19.83
CA GLY A 353 -18.78 18.92 -20.62
C GLY A 353 -18.50 20.29 -21.25
N LYS A 354 -19.37 21.30 -21.04
CA LYS A 354 -19.15 22.66 -21.56
C LYS A 354 -18.43 23.54 -20.54
N SER A 355 -17.13 23.28 -20.35
CA SER A 355 -16.25 24.06 -19.45
C SER A 355 -16.40 25.57 -19.62
N ASN A 356 -16.50 26.05 -20.86
CA ASN A 356 -16.62 27.47 -21.15
C ASN A 356 -17.90 28.07 -20.56
N VAL A 357 -19.05 27.37 -20.59
CA VAL A 357 -20.28 27.90 -20.03
C VAL A 357 -20.26 27.79 -18.50
N LEU A 358 -19.87 26.62 -17.98
CA LEU A 358 -19.91 26.30 -16.56
C LEU A 358 -18.97 27.20 -15.74
N ARG A 359 -17.77 27.52 -16.25
CA ARG A 359 -16.81 28.38 -15.55
C ARG A 359 -17.19 29.86 -15.49
N HIS A 360 -18.12 30.31 -16.34
CA HIS A 360 -18.64 31.69 -16.30
C HIS A 360 -19.86 31.82 -15.37
N LEU A 361 -20.40 30.71 -14.87
CA LEU A 361 -21.48 30.75 -13.87
C LEU A 361 -20.90 31.17 -12.52
N ASN A 362 -21.58 32.09 -11.84
CA ASN A 362 -21.23 32.45 -10.47
C ASN A 362 -21.89 31.46 -9.50
N PRO A 363 -21.14 30.66 -8.72
CA PRO A 363 -21.71 29.64 -7.85
C PRO A 363 -22.66 30.20 -6.78
N THR A 364 -22.44 31.43 -6.30
CA THR A 364 -23.31 32.05 -5.28
C THR A 364 -24.75 32.23 -5.75
N ASP A 365 -24.98 32.29 -7.06
CA ASP A 365 -26.30 32.51 -7.63
C ASP A 365 -27.20 31.28 -7.50
N TYR A 366 -26.65 30.12 -7.15
CA TYR A 366 -27.37 28.84 -7.04
C TYR A 366 -27.33 28.23 -5.63
N THR A 367 -26.82 28.96 -4.64
CA THR A 367 -26.87 28.53 -3.24
C THR A 367 -28.27 28.70 -2.65
N ASN A 368 -28.63 27.86 -1.68
CA ASN A 368 -29.88 27.98 -0.92
C ASN A 368 -29.67 27.57 0.55
N GLU A 369 -30.76 27.52 1.33
CA GLU A 369 -30.71 27.18 2.77
C GLU A 369 -30.10 25.80 3.05
N ASN A 370 -30.23 24.85 2.11
CA ASN A 370 -29.75 23.47 2.25
C ASN A 370 -28.37 23.26 1.61
N PHE A 371 -28.04 24.01 0.56
CA PHE A 371 -26.83 23.84 -0.25
C PHE A 371 -26.02 25.13 -0.32
N GLY A 372 -24.90 25.15 0.40
CA GLY A 372 -23.96 26.26 0.42
C GLY A 372 -23.01 26.30 -0.77
N LEU A 373 -22.12 27.28 -0.74
CA LEU A 373 -21.12 27.53 -1.79
C LEU A 373 -20.23 26.31 -2.14
N PRO A 374 -19.72 25.51 -1.17
CA PRO A 374 -18.89 24.36 -1.51
C PRO A 374 -19.63 23.36 -2.40
N THR A 375 -20.86 22.99 -2.01
CA THR A 375 -21.68 22.02 -2.75
C THR A 375 -21.97 22.47 -4.18
N VAL A 376 -22.34 23.74 -4.37
CA VAL A 376 -22.59 24.28 -5.72
C VAL A 376 -21.31 24.30 -6.55
N THR A 377 -20.18 24.65 -5.94
CA THR A 377 -18.88 24.66 -6.63
C THR A 377 -18.50 23.27 -7.10
N ASP A 378 -18.66 22.25 -6.25
CA ASP A 378 -18.40 20.86 -6.58
C ASP A 378 -19.34 20.36 -7.69
N ILE A 379 -20.62 20.73 -7.63
CA ILE A 379 -21.60 20.43 -8.67
C ILE A 379 -21.15 20.98 -10.03
N LEU A 380 -20.69 22.23 -10.10
CA LEU A 380 -20.25 22.84 -11.35
C LEU A 380 -18.99 22.15 -11.91
N GLN A 381 -18.04 21.77 -11.04
CA GLN A 381 -16.87 20.98 -11.45
C GLN A 381 -17.27 19.59 -11.97
N GLU A 382 -18.23 18.96 -11.30
CA GLU A 382 -18.75 17.64 -11.66
C GLU A 382 -19.51 17.68 -13.00
N LEU A 383 -20.27 18.74 -13.29
CA LEU A 383 -20.89 18.95 -14.61
C LEU A 383 -19.85 19.18 -15.71
N GLU A 384 -18.68 19.72 -15.37
CA GLU A 384 -17.58 19.91 -16.33
C GLU A 384 -17.01 18.55 -16.77
N LYS A 385 -16.82 17.62 -15.82
CA LYS A 385 -16.29 16.27 -16.08
C LYS A 385 -17.01 15.24 -15.20
N PRO A 386 -18.20 14.75 -15.61
CA PRO A 386 -18.97 13.82 -14.80
C PRO A 386 -18.23 12.52 -14.54
N GLY A 387 -18.29 12.06 -13.30
CA GLY A 387 -17.73 10.79 -12.86
C GLY A 387 -16.22 10.71 -13.07
N ARG A 388 -15.52 11.84 -12.99
CA ARG A 388 -14.07 11.91 -13.20
C ARG A 388 -13.37 10.92 -12.28
N ASP A 389 -12.70 9.94 -12.87
CA ASP A 389 -11.87 8.99 -12.12
C ASP A 389 -10.68 9.76 -11.49
N PRO A 390 -10.47 9.67 -10.16
CA PRO A 390 -9.35 10.32 -9.50
C PRO A 390 -8.01 9.61 -9.78
N ARG A 391 -8.03 8.40 -10.35
CA ARG A 391 -6.83 7.61 -10.66
C ARG A 391 -6.09 8.18 -11.88
N PRO A 392 -4.76 7.99 -11.97
CA PRO A 392 -4.00 8.44 -13.13
C PRO A 392 -4.33 7.64 -14.39
N GLU A 393 -4.02 8.20 -15.56
CA GLU A 393 -4.11 7.48 -16.82
C GLU A 393 -3.04 6.39 -16.93
N PHE A 394 -3.41 5.23 -17.45
CA PHE A 394 -2.50 4.10 -17.63
C PHE A 394 -1.46 4.36 -18.71
N LYS A 395 -0.19 4.09 -18.39
CA LYS A 395 0.95 4.18 -19.31
C LYS A 395 1.73 2.87 -19.30
N SER A 396 1.88 2.25 -20.47
CA SER A 396 2.74 1.08 -20.65
C SER A 396 4.20 1.49 -20.73
N VAL A 397 5.09 0.81 -19.99
CA VAL A 397 6.54 1.07 -20.00
C VAL A 397 7.33 -0.20 -20.29
N THR A 398 8.53 -0.03 -20.84
CA THR A 398 9.42 -1.11 -21.26
C THR A 398 10.73 -1.02 -20.48
N PHE A 399 11.04 -2.02 -19.65
CA PHE A 399 12.31 -2.10 -18.93
C PHE A 399 13.51 -2.35 -19.86
N LYS A 400 14.71 -1.93 -19.45
CA LYS A 400 15.97 -2.26 -20.15
C LYS A 400 16.31 -3.75 -19.98
N ALA A 401 16.52 -4.45 -21.10
CA ALA A 401 16.84 -5.87 -21.12
C ALA A 401 18.25 -6.19 -20.60
N GLY A 402 18.40 -7.31 -19.87
CA GLY A 402 19.68 -7.98 -19.59
C GLY A 402 20.32 -7.76 -18.22
N ILE A 403 19.62 -7.15 -17.24
CA ILE A 403 20.11 -6.96 -15.86
C ILE A 403 19.10 -7.56 -14.91
N GLU A 404 19.58 -8.48 -14.10
CA GLU A 404 18.78 -9.66 -13.92
C GLU A 404 19.10 -10.28 -12.53
N LYS A 405 20.35 -10.62 -12.23
CA LYS A 405 20.77 -11.06 -10.88
C LYS A 405 21.41 -9.91 -10.12
N ILE A 406 21.43 -10.00 -8.78
CA ILE A 406 22.23 -9.09 -7.93
C ILE A 406 23.72 -9.09 -8.32
N THR A 407 24.22 -10.22 -8.84
CA THR A 407 25.59 -10.36 -9.36
C THR A 407 25.85 -9.64 -10.68
N ASP A 408 24.79 -9.31 -11.41
CA ASP A 408 24.88 -8.62 -12.70
C ASP A 408 24.89 -7.10 -12.49
N LEU A 409 24.50 -6.66 -11.29
CA LEU A 409 24.57 -5.26 -10.89
C LEU A 409 26.02 -4.84 -10.72
N LYS A 410 26.30 -3.64 -11.22
CA LYS A 410 27.55 -2.94 -10.97
C LYS A 410 27.24 -1.61 -10.34
N GLU A 411 28.06 -1.25 -9.36
CA GLU A 411 28.05 0.09 -8.81
C GLU A 411 28.14 1.15 -9.92
N GLY A 412 27.33 2.20 -9.81
CA GLY A 412 27.22 3.27 -10.80
C GLY A 412 26.21 3.03 -11.93
N MET A 413 25.69 1.81 -12.08
CA MET A 413 24.70 1.46 -13.10
C MET A 413 23.38 2.21 -12.88
N ARG A 414 22.76 2.69 -13.96
CA ARG A 414 21.44 3.34 -13.92
C ARG A 414 20.36 2.42 -14.49
N LEU A 415 19.31 2.23 -13.70
CA LEU A 415 18.20 1.33 -13.99
C LEU A 415 16.88 2.04 -13.78
N GLU A 416 15.88 1.62 -14.53
CA GLU A 416 14.50 1.94 -14.23
C GLU A 416 13.99 0.88 -13.26
N GLY A 417 13.34 1.33 -12.20
CA GLY A 417 12.71 0.47 -11.21
C GLY A 417 11.35 0.99 -10.81
N VAL A 418 10.57 0.15 -10.15
CA VAL A 418 9.23 0.47 -9.63
C VAL A 418 9.32 0.56 -8.12
N VAL A 419 8.79 1.64 -7.54
CA VAL A 419 8.70 1.79 -6.09
C VAL A 419 7.71 0.75 -5.55
N THR A 420 8.19 -0.21 -4.76
CA THR A 420 7.35 -1.26 -4.16
C THR A 420 6.75 -0.81 -2.84
N ASN A 421 7.44 0.07 -2.12
CA ASN A 421 7.04 0.54 -0.81
C ASN A 421 7.71 1.88 -0.48
N VAL A 422 6.99 2.77 0.20
CA VAL A 422 7.56 4.01 0.74
C VAL A 422 7.51 3.96 2.26
N ALA A 423 8.66 4.12 2.90
CA ALA A 423 8.83 4.21 4.35
C ALA A 423 9.33 5.61 4.76
N ASN A 424 9.27 5.95 6.04
CA ASN A 424 9.68 7.28 6.52
C ASN A 424 11.17 7.59 6.31
N PHE A 425 12.01 6.55 6.17
CA PHE A 425 13.46 6.69 5.96
C PHE A 425 13.89 6.53 4.50
N GLY A 426 12.97 6.27 3.57
CA GLY A 426 13.31 6.04 2.16
C GLY A 426 12.25 5.28 1.38
N ALA A 427 12.56 4.92 0.15
CA ALA A 427 11.70 4.13 -0.72
C ALA A 427 12.40 2.83 -1.13
N PHE A 428 11.64 1.74 -1.15
CA PHE A 428 12.07 0.45 -1.67
C PHE A 428 11.70 0.40 -3.16
N VAL A 429 12.68 0.05 -3.99
CA VAL A 429 12.55 0.04 -5.45
C VAL A 429 12.95 -1.33 -5.96
N ASP A 430 12.02 -1.97 -6.66
CA ASP A 430 12.31 -3.17 -7.44
C ASP A 430 12.95 -2.77 -8.77
N ILE A 431 14.18 -3.23 -8.97
CA ILE A 431 14.98 -3.05 -10.19
C ILE A 431 15.10 -4.34 -11.01
N GLY A 432 14.27 -5.35 -10.72
CA GLY A 432 14.19 -6.61 -11.47
C GLY A 432 15.15 -7.70 -11.01
N VAL A 433 15.67 -7.64 -9.77
CA VAL A 433 16.67 -8.58 -9.23
C VAL A 433 16.20 -9.42 -8.03
N HIS A 434 14.88 -9.50 -7.80
CA HIS A 434 14.22 -10.21 -6.68
C HIS A 434 14.58 -9.71 -5.28
N GLN A 435 15.25 -8.57 -5.20
CA GLN A 435 15.62 -7.93 -3.95
C GLN A 435 15.42 -6.44 -4.13
N ASP A 436 14.49 -5.88 -3.35
CA ASP A 436 14.25 -4.44 -3.37
C ASP A 436 15.52 -3.72 -2.92
N GLY A 437 15.90 -2.72 -3.71
CA GLY A 437 16.93 -1.77 -3.33
C GLY A 437 16.34 -0.63 -2.51
N LEU A 438 17.06 -0.18 -1.49
CA LEU A 438 16.65 0.93 -0.65
C LEU A 438 17.23 2.23 -1.21
N VAL A 439 16.35 3.16 -1.59
CA VAL A 439 16.68 4.57 -1.78
C VAL A 439 16.44 5.29 -0.46
N HIS A 440 17.50 5.59 0.28
CA HIS A 440 17.39 6.35 1.53
C HIS A 440 16.84 7.77 1.27
N ILE A 441 16.17 8.39 2.26
CA ILE A 441 15.54 9.71 2.13
C ILE A 441 16.48 10.79 1.57
N SER A 442 17.76 10.76 1.98
CA SER A 442 18.79 11.69 1.51
C SER A 442 19.20 11.47 0.06
N HIS A 443 18.79 10.37 -0.57
CA HIS A 443 19.12 9.97 -1.93
C HIS A 443 17.90 9.99 -2.87
N LEU A 444 16.72 10.42 -2.40
CA LEU A 444 15.48 10.51 -3.20
C LEU A 444 15.47 11.69 -4.18
N ALA A 445 16.05 12.83 -3.80
CA ALA A 445 16.07 14.03 -4.63
C ALA A 445 17.34 14.84 -4.39
N ASP A 446 17.67 15.73 -5.33
CA ASP A 446 18.79 16.67 -5.19
C ASP A 446 18.52 17.78 -4.14
N VAL A 447 17.27 17.90 -3.68
CA VAL A 447 16.81 18.82 -2.63
C VAL A 447 16.61 18.11 -1.29
N PHE A 448 16.51 18.88 -0.20
CA PHE A 448 16.16 18.32 1.11
C PHE A 448 14.73 17.79 1.09
N VAL A 449 14.59 16.50 1.42
CA VAL A 449 13.30 15.81 1.48
C VAL A 449 12.97 15.58 2.94
N LYS A 450 11.85 16.14 3.41
CA LYS A 450 11.35 15.93 4.77
C LYS A 450 10.56 14.63 4.88
N ASP A 451 9.74 14.34 3.86
CA ASP A 451 8.92 13.13 3.77
C ASP A 451 9.14 12.50 2.39
N PRO A 452 9.59 11.23 2.30
CA PRO A 452 9.72 10.50 1.05
C PRO A 452 8.47 10.53 0.16
N ARG A 453 7.27 10.61 0.75
CA ARG A 453 6.00 10.60 0.05
C ARG A 453 5.72 11.87 -0.76
N GLU A 454 6.43 12.96 -0.47
CA GLU A 454 6.36 14.19 -1.27
C GLU A 454 7.05 14.02 -2.64
N VAL A 455 7.96 13.04 -2.74
CA VAL A 455 8.79 12.81 -3.93
C VAL A 455 8.35 11.58 -4.71
N VAL A 456 7.98 10.50 -4.02
CA VAL A 456 7.62 9.22 -4.64
C VAL A 456 6.42 8.57 -3.97
N LYS A 457 5.67 7.79 -4.74
CA LYS A 457 4.55 6.96 -4.30
C LYS A 457 4.79 5.50 -4.64
N THR A 458 4.07 4.61 -3.97
CA THR A 458 4.12 3.19 -4.34
C THR A 458 3.55 3.01 -5.75
N GLY A 459 4.25 2.24 -6.58
CA GLY A 459 3.95 2.06 -8.00
C GLY A 459 4.61 3.09 -8.94
N ASP A 460 5.25 4.14 -8.41
CA ASP A 460 5.96 5.10 -9.25
C ASP A 460 7.16 4.44 -9.94
N MET A 461 7.37 4.79 -11.21
CA MET A 461 8.57 4.40 -11.94
C MET A 461 9.65 5.45 -11.72
N VAL A 462 10.80 5.00 -11.25
CA VAL A 462 11.92 5.86 -10.89
C VAL A 462 13.19 5.42 -11.61
N ASN A 463 13.98 6.40 -12.03
CA ASN A 463 15.33 6.15 -12.51
C ASN A 463 16.29 6.18 -11.32
N VAL A 464 16.91 5.04 -11.04
CA VAL A 464 17.81 4.84 -9.89
C VAL A 464 19.21 4.48 -10.35
N LYS A 465 20.19 4.92 -9.57
CA LYS A 465 21.61 4.58 -9.71
C LYS A 465 22.00 3.65 -8.56
N VAL A 466 22.68 2.55 -8.88
CA VAL A 466 23.23 1.64 -7.88
C VAL A 466 24.42 2.30 -7.19
N ILE A 467 24.37 2.46 -5.87
CA ILE A 467 25.44 3.07 -5.06
C ILE A 467 26.37 2.00 -4.49
N ASP A 468 25.78 0.95 -3.91
CA ASP A 468 26.47 -0.10 -3.16
C ASP A 468 25.66 -1.41 -3.26
N ILE A 469 26.37 -2.53 -3.28
CA ILE A 469 25.81 -3.88 -3.46
C ILE A 469 26.47 -4.81 -2.43
N ASP A 470 25.71 -5.25 -1.43
CA ASP A 470 26.12 -6.27 -0.48
C ASP A 470 25.48 -7.61 -0.88
N VAL A 471 26.21 -8.41 -1.65
CA VAL A 471 25.76 -9.73 -2.11
C VAL A 471 25.57 -10.71 -0.95
N ALA A 472 26.42 -10.64 0.09
CA ALA A 472 26.36 -11.55 1.22
C ALA A 472 25.10 -11.33 2.06
N ARG A 473 24.69 -10.07 2.23
CA ARG A 473 23.47 -9.70 2.96
C ARG A 473 22.24 -9.49 2.08
N LYS A 474 22.36 -9.66 0.75
CA LYS A 474 21.32 -9.37 -0.23
C LYS A 474 20.76 -7.95 -0.06
N ARG A 475 21.63 -6.95 0.01
CA ARG A 475 21.23 -5.54 0.13
C ARG A 475 21.73 -4.74 -1.06
N ILE A 476 20.88 -3.87 -1.57
CA ILE A 476 21.20 -2.98 -2.68
C ILE A 476 20.85 -1.56 -2.21
N ALA A 477 21.83 -0.66 -2.24
CA ALA A 477 21.61 0.76 -1.97
C ALA A 477 21.47 1.50 -3.30
N LEU A 478 20.40 2.29 -3.42
CA LEU A 478 20.03 2.99 -4.64
C LEU A 478 19.97 4.51 -4.40
N SER A 479 20.18 5.30 -5.44
CA SER A 479 19.95 6.75 -5.42
C SER A 479 19.19 7.23 -6.64
N MET A 480 18.26 8.16 -6.43
CA MET A 480 17.57 8.91 -7.48
C MET A 480 18.26 10.25 -7.81
N LYS A 481 19.33 10.62 -7.08
CA LYS A 481 20.10 11.85 -7.33
C LYS A 481 20.84 11.79 -8.66
N LYS A 482 21.04 12.97 -9.26
CA LYS A 482 21.80 13.09 -10.51
C LYS A 482 23.28 12.78 -10.30
N ASP A 483 23.87 13.27 -9.21
CA ASP A 483 25.30 13.17 -8.90
C ASP A 483 25.59 12.38 -7.61
N ALA A 484 25.00 11.18 -7.46
CA ALA A 484 25.32 10.34 -6.31
C ALA A 484 26.74 9.75 -6.42
N PRO A 485 27.64 9.98 -5.44
CA PRO A 485 28.94 9.32 -5.39
C PRO A 485 28.75 7.80 -5.22
N VAL A 486 29.64 7.03 -5.83
CA VAL A 486 29.64 5.57 -5.77
C VAL A 486 30.49 5.13 -4.57
N GLY A 487 30.02 4.15 -3.78
CA GLY A 487 30.73 3.66 -2.59
C GLY A 487 30.50 4.45 -1.29
N GLU A 488 29.52 5.35 -1.23
CA GLU A 488 29.15 6.02 0.02
C GLU A 488 28.33 5.06 0.90
N GLN A 489 28.95 4.51 1.96
CA GLN A 489 28.23 3.74 2.95
C GLN A 489 27.21 4.65 3.65
N VAL A 490 25.93 4.42 3.35
CA VAL A 490 24.82 5.09 4.05
C VAL A 490 24.80 4.57 5.48
N HIS A 491 25.59 5.19 6.35
CA HIS A 491 25.47 4.99 7.79
C HIS A 491 24.08 5.44 8.20
N LEU A 492 23.25 4.49 8.64
CA LEU A 492 22.07 4.76 9.46
C LEU A 492 22.56 5.47 10.74
N LYS A 493 22.70 6.79 10.68
CA LYS A 493 23.10 7.59 11.83
C LYS A 493 21.93 7.60 12.80
N ALA A 494 22.10 6.89 13.92
CA ALA A 494 21.47 7.31 15.16
C ALA A 494 21.85 8.77 15.41
N ASP A 495 20.87 9.57 15.85
CA ASP A 495 20.87 11.02 15.94
C ASP A 495 22.22 11.68 16.30
N ASN A 496 22.59 12.70 15.52
CA ASN A 496 23.74 13.56 15.76
C ASN A 496 23.55 14.37 17.06
N ALA A 497 24.21 13.98 18.15
CA ALA A 497 24.65 14.92 19.18
C ALA A 497 26.05 15.47 18.81
N PRO A 498 26.34 16.76 19.03
CA PRO A 498 27.63 17.35 18.64
C PRO A 498 28.80 16.77 19.47
N PRO A 499 30.02 16.71 18.90
CA PRO A 499 31.16 16.06 19.57
C PRO A 499 31.60 16.90 20.76
N ARG A 500 31.37 16.41 21.98
CA ARG A 500 31.93 17.01 23.20
C ARG A 500 33.43 16.73 23.24
N LYS A 501 34.21 17.81 23.37
CA LYS A 501 35.66 17.84 23.46
C LYS A 501 36.19 16.82 24.48
N ALA A 502 37.16 16.01 24.06
CA ALA A 502 37.87 15.06 24.92
C ALA A 502 38.54 15.79 26.10
N HIS A 503 38.14 15.42 27.32
CA HIS A 503 38.88 15.78 28.53
C HIS A 503 40.06 14.80 28.69
N LYS A 504 41.27 15.34 28.89
CA LYS A 504 42.47 14.54 29.21
C LYS A 504 42.26 13.77 30.53
N PRO A 505 42.69 12.50 30.63
CA PRO A 505 42.61 11.74 31.87
C PRO A 505 43.56 12.30 32.93
N LYS A 506 43.07 12.43 34.18
CA LYS A 506 43.91 12.63 35.38
C LYS A 506 44.59 11.31 35.76
N PRO A 507 45.79 11.35 36.38
CA PRO A 507 46.49 10.14 36.82
C PRO A 507 45.74 9.46 37.99
N PRO A 508 45.95 8.14 38.19
CA PRO A 508 45.19 7.37 39.17
C PRO A 508 45.60 7.75 40.60
N VAL A 509 44.60 7.92 41.47
CA VAL A 509 44.79 7.94 42.92
C VAL A 509 44.68 6.50 43.40
N GLU A 510 45.72 6.00 44.06
CA GLU A 510 45.73 4.71 44.73
C GLU A 510 44.73 4.70 45.90
N THR A 511 43.82 3.74 45.91
CA THR A 511 43.04 3.37 47.11
C THR A 511 43.44 1.96 47.56
N PRO A 512 43.56 1.71 48.88
CA PRO A 512 44.14 0.47 49.39
C PRO A 512 43.21 -0.73 49.18
N GLN A 513 43.76 -1.81 48.63
CA GLN A 513 43.08 -3.10 48.47
C GLN A 513 42.75 -3.71 49.83
N SER A 514 41.50 -4.14 50.01
CA SER A 514 41.06 -4.91 51.18
C SER A 514 41.57 -6.35 51.07
N SER A 515 42.19 -6.81 52.16
CA SER A 515 42.92 -8.08 52.33
C SER A 515 42.10 -9.37 52.20
N MET A 516 40.84 -9.30 51.77
CA MET A 516 39.96 -10.47 51.64
C MET A 516 39.88 -11.00 50.19
N ALA A 517 40.15 -10.16 49.19
CA ALA A 517 40.11 -10.56 47.78
C ALA A 517 41.33 -11.42 47.35
N ASP A 518 42.51 -11.16 47.92
CA ASP A 518 43.74 -11.93 47.62
C ASP A 518 43.79 -13.31 48.30
N ALA A 519 43.08 -13.48 49.41
CA ALA A 519 42.96 -14.78 50.09
C ALA A 519 42.08 -15.76 49.29
N PHE A 520 41.05 -15.25 48.60
CA PHE A 520 40.13 -16.07 47.81
C PHE A 520 40.73 -16.50 46.46
N ALA A 521 41.54 -15.63 45.83
CA ALA A 521 42.20 -15.92 44.57
C ALA A 521 43.31 -16.99 44.66
N LYS A 522 43.90 -17.18 45.85
CA LYS A 522 44.92 -18.22 46.10
C LYS A 522 44.35 -19.61 46.40
N ALA A 523 43.09 -19.71 46.83
CA ALA A 523 42.43 -20.99 47.12
C ALA A 523 41.87 -21.69 45.86
N LEU A 524 41.60 -20.95 44.79
CA LEU A 524 41.07 -21.47 43.52
C LEU A 524 42.14 -21.96 42.53
N LYS A 525 43.42 -21.95 42.93
CA LYS A 525 44.56 -22.40 42.09
C LYS A 525 45.33 -23.59 42.68
N LYS A 526 44.69 -24.42 43.50
CA LYS A 526 45.22 -25.74 43.89
C LYS A 526 44.29 -26.86 43.48
#